data_AF-A0A952UX45-F1
#
_entry.id   AF-A0A952UX45-F1
#
_cell.length_a   1.000
_cell.length_b   1.000
_cell.length_c   1.000
_cell.angle_alpha   90.00
_cell.angle_beta   90.00
_cell.angle_gamma   90.00
#
_symmetry.space_group_name_H-M   'P 1'
#
loop_
_entity.id
_entity.type
_entity.pdbx_description
1 polymer ?
#
loop_
_entity_poly.entity_id
_entity_poly.type
_entity_poly.pdbx_seq_one_letter_code
_entity_poly.pdbx_strand_id
1 'polypeptide(L)'
;MAKPWVIGLVAFLSGGVAASGAWSAFPPKAPLPAKAEPVEKDAKDDDLLKANANLTASLHECDRRLAELGERPVGVQPAPTASATASAGESERRRGPRERREMTKEDWERMAESGVVPVRIPCIRDTPWTPSERAVDRLGLAPSDVDVLKDAYAASNKRMQEAIRPLCAQALGSPEAAEKVGASQCIDVINNTARKTNADDTKAALSRVAEVQAGKREAPKAGASTPAVEQLGLLLATEQKTFENDLAQKLGPEEAHRLANAPELCAERRMLRAGEIDPSMFGGRQRGGGR
;
A
#
# COMPACT_ATOMS: atom_id res chain seq x y z
N MET A 1 15.92 52.49 -0.76
CA MET A 1 16.72 52.44 0.49
C MET A 1 16.89 50.98 0.87
N ALA A 2 18.09 50.44 0.66
CA ALA A 2 18.41 49.02 0.79
C ALA A 2 18.73 48.67 2.26
N LYS A 3 18.23 47.54 2.75
CA LYS A 3 18.58 46.98 4.07
C LYS A 3 19.63 45.88 3.90
N PRO A 4 20.73 45.87 4.68
CA PRO A 4 21.74 44.83 4.59
C PRO A 4 21.33 43.56 5.36
N TRP A 5 21.65 42.41 4.77
CA TRP A 5 21.62 41.09 5.37
C TRP A 5 22.76 40.92 6.38
N VAL A 6 22.46 40.39 7.57
CA VAL A 6 23.45 39.94 8.55
C VAL A 6 23.65 38.44 8.40
N ILE A 7 24.87 38.04 8.04
CA ILE A 7 25.34 36.67 7.97
C ILE A 7 25.77 36.26 9.38
N GLY A 8 25.02 35.35 10.00
CA GLY A 8 25.39 34.71 11.27
C GLY A 8 26.18 33.44 11.01
N LEU A 9 27.50 33.53 11.15
CA LEU A 9 28.45 32.43 11.14
C LEU A 9 28.38 31.71 12.50
N VAL A 10 27.87 30.49 12.54
CA VAL A 10 27.99 29.62 13.72
C VAL A 10 28.90 28.45 13.37
N ALA A 11 30.14 28.55 13.85
CA ALA A 11 31.08 27.46 13.93
C ALA A 11 30.71 26.57 15.10
N PHE A 12 30.35 25.30 14.84
CA PHE A 12 30.32 24.28 15.88
C PHE A 12 31.49 23.32 15.72
N LEU A 13 32.22 23.23 16.83
CA LEU A 13 33.46 22.52 17.04
C LEU A 13 33.31 21.01 16.84
N SER A 14 34.28 20.47 16.11
CA SER A 14 34.65 19.07 16.02
C SER A 14 35.05 18.50 17.39
N GLY A 15 34.19 17.66 17.97
CA GLY A 15 34.51 16.82 19.12
C GLY A 15 34.77 15.39 18.67
N GLY A 16 36.03 15.06 18.40
CA GLY A 16 36.47 13.67 18.21
C GLY A 16 36.63 12.97 19.55
N VAL A 17 36.01 11.80 19.69
CA VAL A 17 36.35 10.83 20.75
C VAL A 17 36.77 9.54 20.05
N ALA A 18 38.08 9.36 19.91
CA ALA A 18 38.69 8.08 19.60
C ALA A 18 38.73 7.26 20.89
N ALA A 19 37.84 6.27 21.00
CA ALA A 19 37.93 5.24 22.03
C ALA A 19 38.44 3.94 21.39
N SER A 20 39.75 3.83 21.35
CA SER A 20 40.50 2.62 21.04
C SER A 20 40.32 1.63 22.19
N GLY A 21 39.32 0.76 22.10
CA GLY A 21 39.12 -0.36 23.02
C GLY A 21 39.68 -1.64 22.41
N ALA A 22 40.88 -2.04 22.85
CA ALA A 22 41.45 -3.35 22.58
C ALA A 22 40.57 -4.45 23.17
N TRP A 23 40.02 -5.32 22.32
CA TRP A 23 39.30 -6.52 22.77
C TRP A 23 40.32 -7.62 23.04
N SER A 24 40.63 -7.75 24.32
CA SER A 24 41.44 -8.79 24.94
C SER A 24 40.96 -10.18 24.53
N ALA A 25 41.89 -10.96 23.97
CA ALA A 25 41.76 -12.40 23.82
C ALA A 25 41.70 -13.05 25.22
N PHE A 26 40.51 -13.41 25.67
CA PHE A 26 40.30 -14.36 26.76
C PHE A 26 39.51 -15.57 26.22
N PRO A 27 39.99 -16.80 26.43
CA PRO A 27 39.20 -17.98 26.11
C PRO A 27 37.96 -18.03 27.03
N PRO A 28 36.78 -18.41 26.52
CA PRO A 28 35.58 -18.50 27.34
C PRO A 28 35.78 -19.56 28.42
N LYS A 29 35.70 -19.15 29.69
CA LYS A 29 35.58 -20.05 30.84
C LYS A 29 34.28 -20.83 30.68
N ALA A 30 34.36 -22.16 30.59
CA ALA A 30 33.20 -23.02 30.64
C ALA A 30 32.39 -22.73 31.92
N PRO A 31 31.08 -22.43 31.81
CA PRO A 31 30.24 -22.25 32.98
C PRO A 31 30.15 -23.57 33.75
N LEU A 32 30.37 -23.51 35.06
CA LEU A 32 30.12 -24.61 35.98
C LEU A 32 28.63 -25.00 35.90
N PRO A 33 28.29 -26.29 36.02
CA PRO A 33 26.90 -26.74 36.01
C PRO A 33 26.16 -26.09 37.19
N ALA A 34 25.26 -25.17 36.87
CA ALA A 34 24.34 -24.60 37.83
C ALA A 34 23.51 -25.73 38.43
N LYS A 35 23.46 -25.77 39.75
CA LYS A 35 22.58 -26.65 40.54
C LYS A 35 21.15 -26.36 40.07
N ALA A 36 20.47 -27.38 39.54
CA ALA A 36 19.09 -27.26 39.10
C ALA A 36 18.21 -26.87 40.29
N GLU A 37 17.80 -25.60 40.33
CA GLU A 37 16.69 -25.18 41.16
C GLU A 37 15.41 -25.79 40.56
N PRO A 38 14.48 -26.27 41.40
CA PRO A 38 13.22 -26.80 40.93
C PRO A 38 12.46 -25.71 40.18
N VAL A 39 12.28 -25.91 38.88
CA VAL A 39 11.44 -25.08 38.02
C VAL A 39 10.01 -25.16 38.58
N GLU A 40 9.59 -24.09 39.26
CA GLU A 40 8.17 -23.85 39.53
C GLU A 40 7.44 -23.88 38.19
N LYS A 41 6.54 -24.86 38.02
CA LYS A 41 5.63 -24.91 36.87
C LYS A 41 4.70 -23.70 36.99
N ASP A 42 5.07 -22.63 36.31
CA ASP A 42 4.23 -21.45 36.19
C ASP A 42 2.89 -21.85 35.57
N ALA A 43 1.78 -21.44 36.20
CA ALA A 43 0.41 -21.67 35.73
C ALA A 43 0.15 -21.18 34.28
N LYS A 44 1.09 -20.45 33.68
CA LYS A 44 1.07 -20.02 32.28
C LYS A 44 1.26 -21.15 31.26
N ASP A 45 1.96 -22.22 31.63
CA ASP A 45 2.18 -23.34 30.70
C ASP A 45 0.87 -24.12 30.45
N ASP A 46 0.03 -24.26 31.47
CA ASP A 46 -1.28 -24.90 31.32
C ASP A 46 -2.24 -24.07 30.44
N ASP A 47 -2.19 -22.75 30.54
CA ASP A 47 -2.96 -21.84 29.68
C ASP A 47 -2.51 -21.92 28.21
N LEU A 48 -1.20 -22.04 27.96
CA LEU A 48 -0.65 -22.20 26.61
C LEU A 48 -1.00 -23.56 25.99
N LEU A 49 -0.96 -24.64 26.78
CA LEU A 49 -1.40 -25.97 26.34
C LEU A 49 -2.90 -25.97 26.00
N LYS A 50 -3.72 -25.29 26.80
CA LYS A 50 -5.16 -25.15 26.55
C LYS A 50 -5.46 -24.29 25.31
N ALA A 51 -4.69 -23.22 25.09
CA ALA A 51 -4.82 -22.40 23.89
C ALA A 51 -4.46 -23.18 22.62
N ASN A 52 -3.39 -23.97 22.65
CA ASN A 52 -3.00 -24.83 21.53
C ASN A 52 -4.07 -25.88 21.23
N ALA A 53 -4.63 -26.54 22.25
CA ALA A 53 -5.71 -27.52 22.06
C ALA A 53 -6.96 -26.92 21.39
N ASN A 54 -7.35 -25.69 21.77
CA ASN A 54 -8.46 -24.97 21.14
C ASN A 54 -8.19 -24.59 19.68
N LEU A 55 -6.93 -24.26 19.35
CA LEU A 55 -6.53 -23.95 17.98
C LEU A 55 -6.65 -25.19 17.07
N THR A 56 -6.16 -26.34 17.54
CA THR A 56 -6.25 -27.61 16.80
C THR A 56 -7.71 -28.04 16.60
N ALA A 57 -8.55 -27.90 17.62
CA ALA A 57 -9.98 -28.17 17.51
C ALA A 57 -10.68 -27.25 16.49
N SER A 58 -10.30 -25.97 16.45
CA SER A 58 -10.85 -25.01 15.48
C SER A 58 -10.44 -25.34 14.04
N LEU A 59 -9.20 -25.80 13.83
CA LEU A 59 -8.74 -26.24 12.51
C LEU A 59 -9.50 -27.49 12.03
N HIS A 60 -9.68 -28.50 12.89
CA HIS A 60 -10.46 -29.68 12.55
C HIS A 60 -11.93 -29.37 12.23
N GLU A 61 -12.55 -28.42 12.93
CA GLU A 61 -13.90 -27.96 12.62
C GLU A 61 -13.96 -27.23 11.26
N CYS A 62 -12.94 -26.46 10.90
CA CYS A 62 -12.82 -25.86 9.57
C CYS A 62 -12.69 -26.91 8.47
N ASP A 63 -11.84 -27.92 8.66
CA ASP A 63 -11.65 -29.01 7.69
C ASP A 63 -12.93 -29.82 7.50
N ARG A 64 -13.65 -30.10 8.59
CA ARG A 64 -14.96 -30.78 8.56
C ARG A 64 -15.98 -29.98 7.75
N ARG A 65 -16.06 -28.66 7.93
CA ARG A 65 -16.96 -27.79 7.15
C ARG A 65 -16.58 -27.72 5.68
N LEU A 66 -15.28 -27.75 5.36
CA LEU A 66 -14.82 -27.80 3.97
C LEU A 66 -15.20 -29.12 3.30
N ALA A 67 -15.08 -30.24 4.01
CA ALA A 67 -15.52 -31.55 3.51
C ALA A 67 -17.04 -31.59 3.27
N GLU A 68 -17.85 -31.10 4.21
CA GLU A 68 -19.31 -31.00 4.07
C GLU A 68 -19.74 -30.11 2.88
N LEU A 69 -18.95 -29.08 2.55
CA LEU A 69 -19.19 -28.22 1.38
C LEU A 69 -18.74 -28.88 0.07
N GLY A 70 -17.70 -29.71 0.10
CA GLY A 70 -17.21 -30.45 -1.07
C GLY A 70 -18.15 -31.57 -1.51
N GLU A 71 -18.86 -32.20 -0.57
CA GLU A 71 -19.82 -33.29 -0.87
C GLU A 71 -21.19 -32.81 -1.33
N ARG A 72 -21.50 -31.51 -1.22
CA ARG A 72 -22.71 -30.95 -1.83
C ARG A 72 -22.43 -30.71 -3.31
N PRO A 73 -22.93 -31.55 -4.24
CA PRO A 73 -22.88 -31.24 -5.65
C PRO A 73 -23.53 -29.87 -5.82
N VAL A 74 -22.75 -28.89 -6.28
CA VAL A 74 -23.27 -27.60 -6.71
C VAL A 74 -24.19 -27.94 -7.86
N GLY A 75 -25.49 -28.01 -7.58
CA GLY A 75 -26.52 -28.17 -8.59
C GLY A 75 -26.36 -27.01 -9.56
N VAL A 76 -25.72 -27.28 -10.70
CA VAL A 76 -25.70 -26.40 -11.85
C VAL A 76 -27.15 -26.29 -12.26
N GLN A 77 -27.83 -25.24 -11.80
CA GLN A 77 -29.17 -24.95 -12.28
C GLN A 77 -29.06 -24.80 -13.80
N PRO A 78 -29.83 -25.56 -14.59
CA PRO A 78 -29.87 -25.36 -16.02
C PRO A 78 -30.28 -23.92 -16.27
N ALA A 79 -29.50 -23.23 -17.10
CA ALA A 79 -29.77 -21.86 -17.49
C ALA A 79 -31.23 -21.74 -17.96
N PRO A 80 -32.02 -20.78 -17.44
CA PRO A 80 -33.36 -20.57 -17.96
C PRO A 80 -33.24 -20.18 -19.44
N THR A 81 -33.82 -21.01 -20.31
CA THR A 81 -34.04 -20.71 -21.73
C THR A 81 -34.90 -19.45 -21.81
N ALA A 82 -34.25 -18.33 -22.11
CA ALA A 82 -34.90 -17.05 -22.28
C ALA A 82 -35.72 -17.04 -23.58
N SER A 83 -37.04 -17.03 -23.44
CA SER A 83 -37.96 -16.62 -24.50
C SER A 83 -37.66 -15.17 -24.87
N ALA A 84 -37.36 -14.95 -26.15
CA ALA A 84 -37.18 -13.65 -26.75
C ALA A 84 -38.53 -12.94 -26.87
N THR A 85 -38.85 -12.08 -25.92
CA THR A 85 -39.82 -10.99 -26.11
C THR A 85 -39.08 -9.68 -25.95
N ALA A 86 -38.95 -8.97 -27.06
CA ALA A 86 -38.29 -7.68 -27.16
C ALA A 86 -39.05 -6.64 -26.31
N SER A 87 -38.47 -6.24 -25.19
CA SER A 87 -38.72 -4.94 -24.57
C SER A 87 -37.39 -4.19 -24.51
N ALA A 88 -37.31 -3.12 -25.30
CA ALA A 88 -36.25 -2.13 -25.23
C ALA A 88 -36.36 -1.41 -23.87
N GLY A 89 -35.63 -1.90 -22.88
CA GLY A 89 -35.66 -1.41 -21.50
C GLY A 89 -34.35 -1.70 -20.79
N GLU A 90 -33.36 -0.84 -21.04
CA GLU A 90 -32.41 -0.31 -20.05
C GLU A 90 -31.98 -1.22 -18.88
N SER A 91 -31.54 -2.45 -19.17
CA SER A 91 -31.04 -3.34 -18.09
C SER A 91 -30.04 -4.38 -18.54
N GLU A 92 -29.37 -4.21 -19.69
CA GLU A 92 -28.17 -4.97 -20.01
C GLU A 92 -26.95 -4.39 -19.26
N ARG A 93 -26.98 -4.53 -17.93
CA ARG A 93 -25.81 -4.45 -17.05
C ARG A 93 -24.92 -5.67 -17.26
N ARG A 94 -24.49 -5.92 -18.50
CA ARG A 94 -23.32 -6.76 -18.74
C ARG A 94 -22.15 -6.01 -18.09
N ARG A 95 -21.80 -6.43 -16.88
CA ARG A 95 -20.50 -6.14 -16.28
C ARG A 95 -19.46 -6.87 -17.15
N GLY A 96 -19.25 -6.41 -18.38
CA GLY A 96 -17.97 -6.63 -19.04
C GLY A 96 -16.87 -6.18 -18.09
N PRO A 97 -15.63 -6.69 -18.25
CA PRO A 97 -14.49 -6.14 -17.53
C PRO A 97 -14.59 -4.63 -17.69
N ARG A 98 -14.92 -3.92 -16.60
CA ARG A 98 -15.05 -2.46 -16.67
C ARG A 98 -13.65 -2.03 -17.03
N GLU A 99 -13.44 -1.70 -18.31
CA GLU A 99 -12.30 -0.90 -18.73
C GLU A 99 -12.20 0.18 -17.69
N ARG A 100 -11.04 0.20 -17.05
CA ARG A 100 -10.89 0.86 -15.76
C ARG A 100 -10.89 2.34 -16.06
N ARG A 101 -12.10 2.90 -16.07
CA ARG A 101 -12.37 4.28 -16.40
C ARG A 101 -11.46 5.14 -15.55
N GLU A 102 -10.74 6.04 -16.22
CA GLU A 102 -9.97 7.06 -15.54
C GLU A 102 -10.88 7.88 -14.65
N MET A 103 -10.33 8.29 -13.50
CA MET A 103 -11.10 9.02 -12.52
C MET A 103 -11.45 10.40 -13.07
N THR A 104 -12.73 10.71 -13.20
CA THR A 104 -13.13 12.03 -13.70
C THR A 104 -13.00 13.08 -12.62
N LYS A 105 -13.09 14.35 -13.02
CA LYS A 105 -13.15 15.48 -12.08
C LYS A 105 -14.28 15.29 -11.07
N GLU A 106 -15.47 14.93 -11.52
CA GLU A 106 -16.66 14.73 -10.66
C GLU A 106 -16.47 13.58 -9.67
N ASP A 107 -15.74 12.53 -10.07
CA ASP A 107 -15.39 11.43 -9.17
C ASP A 107 -14.47 11.91 -8.04
N TRP A 108 -13.45 12.71 -8.36
CA TRP A 108 -12.57 13.34 -7.37
C TRP A 108 -13.33 14.30 -6.44
N GLU A 109 -14.29 15.06 -6.96
CA GLU A 109 -15.11 15.96 -6.16
C GLU A 109 -15.94 15.21 -5.11
N ARG A 110 -16.60 14.12 -5.51
CA ARG A 110 -17.35 13.23 -4.58
C ARG A 110 -16.44 12.58 -3.54
N MET A 111 -15.21 12.25 -3.95
CA MET A 111 -14.19 11.68 -3.06
C MET A 111 -13.66 12.68 -2.04
N ALA A 112 -13.58 13.96 -2.41
CA ALA A 112 -13.22 15.02 -1.48
C ALA A 112 -14.22 15.13 -0.32
N GLU A 113 -15.52 14.93 -0.55
CA GLU A 113 -16.55 14.95 0.51
C GLU A 113 -16.36 13.83 1.54
N SER A 114 -15.91 12.66 1.08
CA SER A 114 -15.70 11.48 1.91
C SER A 114 -14.29 11.36 2.49
N GLY A 115 -13.33 12.16 2.02
CA GLY A 115 -11.93 12.07 2.42
C GLY A 115 -11.31 10.73 2.00
N VAL A 116 -11.62 10.29 0.79
CA VAL A 116 -11.14 9.03 0.20
C VAL A 116 -10.30 9.35 -1.02
N VAL A 117 -9.14 8.74 -1.17
CA VAL A 117 -8.26 8.93 -2.34
C VAL A 117 -7.89 7.56 -2.90
N PRO A 118 -8.50 7.14 -4.02
CA PRO A 118 -8.06 5.98 -4.77
C PRO A 118 -6.75 6.32 -5.45
N VAL A 119 -5.78 5.45 -5.30
CA VAL A 119 -4.49 5.58 -5.98
C VAL A 119 -4.18 4.26 -6.68
N ARG A 120 -3.63 4.40 -7.88
CA ARG A 120 -2.99 3.33 -8.64
C ARG A 120 -1.54 3.75 -8.74
N ILE A 121 -0.62 2.89 -8.33
CA ILE A 121 0.81 3.17 -8.42
C ILE A 121 1.52 1.96 -9.04
N PRO A 122 2.61 2.17 -9.78
CA PRO A 122 3.51 1.07 -10.11
C PRO A 122 3.92 0.31 -8.84
N CYS A 123 4.02 -1.01 -8.90
CA CYS A 123 4.43 -1.82 -7.74
C CYS A 123 5.79 -1.38 -7.20
N ILE A 124 5.81 -0.96 -5.93
CA ILE A 124 7.03 -0.57 -5.24
C ILE A 124 7.74 -1.82 -4.72
N ARG A 125 8.98 -2.03 -5.15
CA ARG A 125 9.83 -3.17 -4.77
C ARG A 125 11.28 -2.73 -4.61
N ASP A 126 12.08 -3.51 -3.89
CA ASP A 126 13.53 -3.26 -3.80
C ASP A 126 14.22 -3.49 -5.15
N THR A 127 13.78 -4.53 -5.86
CA THR A 127 14.18 -4.79 -7.25
C THR A 127 13.11 -4.30 -8.21
N PRO A 128 13.45 -3.53 -9.27
CA PRO A 128 12.50 -3.12 -10.30
C PRO A 128 11.71 -4.32 -10.85
N TRP A 129 10.41 -4.14 -11.05
CA TRP A 129 9.60 -5.19 -11.63
C TRP A 129 10.01 -5.43 -13.08
N THR A 130 10.14 -6.70 -13.46
CA THR A 130 10.41 -7.13 -14.84
C THR A 130 9.20 -7.93 -15.34
N PRO A 131 8.62 -7.58 -16.51
CA PRO A 131 7.56 -8.37 -17.09
C PRO A 131 8.05 -9.78 -17.45
N SER A 132 7.24 -10.80 -17.16
CA SER A 132 7.45 -12.15 -17.71
C SER A 132 7.28 -12.16 -19.23
N GLU A 133 7.89 -13.10 -19.95
CA GLU A 133 7.69 -13.28 -21.41
C GLU A 133 6.21 -13.30 -21.81
N ARG A 134 5.38 -14.05 -21.10
CA ARG A 134 3.92 -14.09 -21.31
C ARG A 134 3.23 -12.73 -21.13
N ALA A 135 3.76 -11.85 -20.30
CA ALA A 135 3.25 -10.49 -20.13
C ALA A 135 3.68 -9.61 -21.30
N VAL A 136 4.94 -9.72 -21.75
CA VAL A 136 5.46 -9.05 -22.95
C VAL A 136 4.61 -9.42 -24.18
N ASP A 137 4.34 -10.70 -24.39
CA ASP A 137 3.52 -11.20 -25.51
C ASP A 137 2.09 -10.64 -25.46
N ARG A 138 1.45 -10.68 -24.28
CA ARG A 138 0.08 -10.16 -24.12
C ARG A 138 -0.01 -8.65 -24.30
N LEU A 139 1.03 -7.94 -23.93
CA LEU A 139 1.13 -6.50 -24.13
C LEU A 139 1.46 -6.16 -25.59
N GLY A 140 1.92 -7.11 -26.40
CA GLY A 140 2.36 -6.88 -27.78
C GLY A 140 3.61 -6.01 -27.85
N LEU A 141 4.48 -6.10 -26.83
CA LEU A 141 5.70 -5.30 -26.73
C LEU A 141 6.83 -5.92 -27.54
N ALA A 142 7.68 -5.09 -28.12
CA ALA A 142 8.94 -5.57 -28.67
C ALA A 142 9.90 -5.96 -27.53
N PRO A 143 10.81 -6.93 -27.74
CA PRO A 143 11.82 -7.28 -26.73
C PRO A 143 12.67 -6.09 -26.26
N SER A 144 12.90 -5.09 -27.12
CA SER A 144 13.62 -3.86 -26.79
C SER A 144 12.88 -2.96 -25.81
N ASP A 145 11.55 -3.02 -25.76
CA ASP A 145 10.72 -2.15 -24.90
C ASP A 145 10.70 -2.66 -23.45
N VAL A 146 11.13 -3.91 -23.23
CA VAL A 146 11.22 -4.51 -21.90
C VAL A 146 12.19 -3.75 -21.01
N ASP A 147 13.32 -3.29 -21.56
CA ASP A 147 14.30 -2.52 -20.79
C ASP A 147 13.79 -1.11 -20.49
N VAL A 148 13.02 -0.50 -21.40
CA VAL A 148 12.33 0.77 -21.14
C VAL A 148 11.35 0.65 -19.96
N LEU A 149 10.59 -0.46 -19.89
CA LEU A 149 9.71 -0.72 -18.74
C LEU A 149 10.51 -0.87 -17.44
N LYS A 150 11.60 -1.65 -17.44
CA LYS A 150 12.44 -1.84 -16.24
C LYS A 150 12.99 -0.51 -15.74
N ASP A 151 13.47 0.34 -16.65
CA ASP A 151 14.01 1.66 -16.31
C ASP A 151 12.94 2.57 -15.70
N ALA A 152 11.72 2.58 -16.26
CA ALA A 152 10.61 3.35 -15.71
C ALA A 152 10.21 2.86 -14.31
N TYR A 153 10.18 1.55 -14.06
CA TYR A 153 9.93 0.99 -12.72
C TYR A 153 11.06 1.33 -11.75
N ALA A 154 12.32 1.31 -12.19
CA ALA A 154 13.46 1.70 -11.36
C ALA A 154 13.38 3.17 -10.95
N ALA A 155 13.05 4.05 -11.89
CA ALA A 155 12.86 5.49 -11.64
C ALA A 155 11.70 5.74 -10.67
N SER A 156 10.56 5.06 -10.87
CA SER A 156 9.40 5.14 -9.98
C SER A 156 9.74 4.65 -8.57
N ASN A 157 10.35 3.47 -8.44
CA ASN A 157 10.74 2.91 -7.14
C ASN A 157 11.68 3.86 -6.39
N LYS A 158 12.66 4.43 -7.07
CA LYS A 158 13.60 5.39 -6.47
C LYS A 158 12.86 6.62 -5.92
N ARG A 159 12.05 7.29 -6.74
CA ARG A 159 11.27 8.47 -6.30
C ARG A 159 10.38 8.16 -5.12
N MET A 160 9.68 7.03 -5.18
CA MET A 160 8.76 6.58 -4.13
C MET A 160 9.49 6.27 -2.83
N GLN A 161 10.63 5.57 -2.88
CA GLN A 161 11.44 5.27 -1.70
C GLN A 161 12.01 6.55 -1.07
N GLU A 162 12.57 7.46 -1.88
CA GLU A 162 13.16 8.72 -1.41
C GLU A 162 12.10 9.63 -0.76
N ALA A 163 10.89 9.68 -1.31
CA ALA A 163 9.82 10.52 -0.79
C ALA A 163 9.08 9.91 0.41
N ILE A 164 8.84 8.59 0.44
CA ILE A 164 8.09 7.94 1.53
C ILE A 164 8.93 7.76 2.79
N ARG A 165 10.22 7.43 2.66
CA ARG A 165 11.10 7.14 3.80
C ARG A 165 11.08 8.22 4.89
N PRO A 166 11.23 9.54 4.60
CA PRO A 166 11.17 10.57 5.64
C PRO A 166 9.79 10.69 6.30
N LEU A 167 8.70 10.54 5.55
CA LEU A 167 7.33 10.55 6.09
C LEU A 167 7.10 9.38 7.05
N CYS A 168 7.65 8.22 6.71
CA CYS A 168 7.57 7.02 7.53
C CYS A 168 8.40 7.15 8.81
N ALA A 169 9.61 7.71 8.71
CA ALA A 169 10.45 8.00 9.87
C ALA A 169 9.75 8.94 10.85
N GLN A 170 9.05 9.97 10.34
CA GLN A 170 8.22 10.86 11.17
C GLN A 170 7.10 10.10 11.88
N ALA A 171 6.43 9.17 11.19
CA ALA A 171 5.32 8.39 11.77
C ALA A 171 5.81 7.34 12.79
N LEU A 172 7.00 6.77 12.60
CA LEU A 172 7.59 5.75 13.48
C LEU A 172 8.43 6.33 14.61
N GLY A 173 8.90 7.58 14.49
CA GLY A 173 9.85 8.20 15.40
C GLY A 173 11.30 7.68 15.26
N SER A 174 11.61 6.89 14.23
CA SER A 174 12.96 6.38 13.96
C SER A 174 13.21 6.21 12.45
N PRO A 175 14.29 6.78 11.90
CA PRO A 175 14.69 6.55 10.51
C PRO A 175 15.16 5.11 10.26
N GLU A 176 15.79 4.46 11.23
CA GLU A 176 16.24 3.07 11.14
C GLU A 176 15.06 2.10 11.06
N ALA A 177 13.98 2.38 11.80
CA ALA A 177 12.74 1.61 11.71
C ALA A 177 12.10 1.77 10.32
N ALA A 178 12.05 2.99 9.78
CA ALA A 178 11.50 3.26 8.46
C ALA A 178 12.24 2.52 7.34
N GLU A 179 13.57 2.41 7.44
CA GLU A 179 14.37 1.67 6.46
C GLU A 179 14.07 0.17 6.49
N LYS A 180 13.89 -0.43 7.67
CA LYS A 180 13.57 -1.86 7.81
C LYS A 180 12.15 -2.22 7.36
N VAL A 181 11.20 -1.29 7.52
CA VAL A 181 9.79 -1.51 7.13
C VAL A 181 9.63 -1.53 5.60
N GLY A 182 10.39 -0.70 4.89
CA GLY A 182 10.30 -0.57 3.43
C GLY A 182 9.14 0.29 2.97
N ALA A 183 9.25 0.85 1.76
CA ALA A 183 8.35 1.90 1.26
C ALA A 183 6.88 1.46 1.16
N SER A 184 6.61 0.24 0.72
CA SER A 184 5.23 -0.27 0.57
C SER A 184 4.49 -0.35 1.91
N GLN A 185 5.14 -0.88 2.96
CA GLN A 185 4.55 -0.97 4.30
C GLN A 185 4.50 0.41 4.99
N CYS A 186 5.45 1.28 4.69
CA CYS A 186 5.45 2.66 5.18
C CYS A 186 4.20 3.44 4.76
N ILE A 187 3.62 3.17 3.59
CA ILE A 187 2.34 3.78 3.17
C ILE A 187 1.25 3.47 4.20
N ASP A 188 1.13 2.20 4.62
CA ASP A 188 0.13 1.77 5.59
C ASP A 188 0.42 2.31 6.99
N VAL A 189 1.69 2.36 7.40
CA VAL A 189 2.10 2.95 8.68
C VAL A 189 1.71 4.42 8.75
N ILE A 190 2.07 5.24 7.77
CA ILE A 190 1.78 6.68 7.74
C ILE A 190 0.26 6.89 7.81
N ASN A 191 -0.50 6.20 6.97
CA ASN A 191 -1.96 6.34 6.93
C ASN A 191 -2.61 5.87 8.24
N ASN A 192 -2.22 4.71 8.77
CA ASN A 192 -2.80 4.19 10.01
C ASN A 192 -2.43 5.03 11.24
N THR A 193 -1.20 5.54 11.32
CA THR A 193 -0.79 6.45 12.39
C THR A 193 -1.58 7.75 12.32
N ALA A 194 -1.74 8.37 11.15
CA ALA A 194 -2.54 9.59 11.00
C ALA A 194 -3.98 9.39 11.46
N ARG A 195 -4.62 8.29 11.03
CA ARG A 195 -6.00 7.94 11.41
C ARG A 195 -6.16 7.72 12.91
N LYS A 196 -5.20 7.04 13.56
CA LYS A 196 -5.21 6.78 15.00
C LYS A 196 -5.01 8.05 15.81
N THR A 197 -4.19 8.99 15.32
CA THR A 197 -3.93 10.25 16.00
C THR A 197 -5.12 11.20 15.89
N ASN A 198 -5.63 11.45 14.68
CA ASN A 198 -6.81 12.28 14.46
C ASN A 198 -7.48 11.92 13.11
N ALA A 199 -8.62 11.23 13.20
CA ALA A 199 -9.38 10.81 12.03
C ALA A 199 -9.98 11.99 11.24
N ASP A 200 -10.44 13.04 11.92
CA ASP A 200 -11.05 14.21 11.27
C ASP A 200 -10.00 15.03 10.51
N ASP A 201 -8.82 15.24 11.11
CA ASP A 201 -7.70 15.90 10.42
C ASP A 201 -7.22 15.08 9.22
N THR A 202 -7.19 13.75 9.36
CA THR A 202 -6.86 12.84 8.25
C THR A 202 -7.90 12.94 7.13
N LYS A 203 -9.18 13.03 7.48
CA LYS A 203 -10.26 13.23 6.50
C LYS A 203 -10.05 14.53 5.76
N ALA A 204 -9.85 15.63 6.49
CA ALA A 204 -9.62 16.93 5.89
C ALA A 204 -8.37 16.95 5.00
N ALA A 205 -7.29 16.28 5.40
CA ALA A 205 -6.08 16.13 4.60
C ALA A 205 -6.34 15.39 3.28
N LEU A 206 -7.01 14.23 3.33
CA LEU A 206 -7.35 13.47 2.13
C LEU A 206 -8.38 14.17 1.25
N SER A 207 -9.31 14.93 1.84
CA SER A 207 -10.21 15.82 1.10
C SER A 207 -9.44 16.85 0.29
N ARG A 208 -8.40 17.48 0.86
CA ARG A 208 -7.53 18.42 0.13
C ARG A 208 -6.77 17.75 -1.02
N VAL A 209 -6.29 16.52 -0.84
CA VAL A 209 -5.65 15.75 -1.92
C VAL A 209 -6.63 15.58 -3.09
N ALA A 210 -7.86 15.15 -2.81
CA ALA A 210 -8.89 14.98 -3.83
C ALA A 210 -9.29 16.30 -4.50
N GLU A 211 -9.37 17.41 -3.76
CA GLU A 211 -9.61 18.75 -4.32
C GLU A 211 -8.49 19.20 -5.28
N VAL A 212 -7.23 18.89 -4.95
CA VAL A 212 -6.09 19.17 -5.83
C VAL A 212 -6.21 18.36 -7.12
N GLN A 213 -6.54 17.07 -7.03
CA GLN A 213 -6.73 16.22 -8.22
C GLN A 213 -7.95 16.62 -9.05
N ALA A 214 -9.00 17.15 -8.42
CA ALA A 214 -10.14 17.76 -9.11
C ALA A 214 -9.83 19.13 -9.74
N GLY A 215 -8.64 19.70 -9.50
CA GLY A 215 -8.30 21.05 -9.95
C GLY A 215 -9.10 22.17 -9.24
N LYS A 216 -9.70 21.86 -8.07
CA LYS A 216 -10.40 22.85 -7.23
C LYS A 216 -9.44 23.62 -6.33
N ARG A 217 -8.26 23.05 -6.08
CA ARG A 217 -7.21 23.63 -5.23
C ARG A 217 -5.86 23.51 -5.92
N GLU A 218 -5.02 24.51 -5.77
CA GLU A 218 -3.63 24.43 -6.22
C GLU A 218 -2.85 23.44 -5.34
N ALA A 219 -1.93 22.68 -5.96
CA ALA A 219 -1.05 21.82 -5.22
C ALA A 219 -0.19 22.65 -4.24
N PRO A 220 0.06 22.15 -3.01
CA PRO A 220 0.93 22.86 -2.08
C PRO A 220 2.33 23.02 -2.67
N LYS A 221 2.93 24.19 -2.45
CA LYS A 221 4.31 24.46 -2.89
C LYS A 221 5.28 23.49 -2.20
N ALA A 222 6.35 23.13 -2.90
CA ALA A 222 7.44 22.33 -2.32
C ALA A 222 7.94 22.97 -1.01
N GLY A 223 8.06 22.18 0.05
CA GLY A 223 8.47 22.63 1.38
C GLY A 223 7.36 23.28 2.23
N ALA A 224 6.13 23.37 1.74
CA ALA A 224 5.00 23.76 2.59
C ALA A 224 4.82 22.74 3.72
N SER A 225 4.54 23.23 4.94
CA SER A 225 4.26 22.37 6.10
C SER A 225 2.86 21.76 5.99
N THR A 226 2.73 20.69 5.20
CA THR A 226 1.50 19.90 5.10
C THR A 226 1.58 18.64 5.96
N PRO A 227 0.45 18.10 6.46
CA PRO A 227 0.43 16.82 7.18
C PRO A 227 1.05 15.69 6.37
N ALA A 228 1.76 14.76 7.03
CA ALA A 228 2.44 13.65 6.35
C ALA A 228 1.50 12.80 5.47
N VAL A 229 0.24 12.60 5.90
CA VAL A 229 -0.77 11.86 5.11
C VAL A 229 -1.23 12.64 3.87
N GLU A 230 -1.23 13.97 3.90
CA GLU A 230 -1.51 14.81 2.72
C GLU A 230 -0.36 14.74 1.71
N GLN A 231 0.88 14.84 2.19
CA GLN A 231 2.09 14.68 1.37
C GLN A 231 2.11 13.31 0.68
N LEU A 232 1.83 12.25 1.46
CA LEU A 232 1.73 10.90 0.94
C LEU A 232 0.61 10.78 -0.10
N GLY A 233 -0.59 11.30 0.19
CA GLY A 233 -1.72 11.23 -0.73
C GLY A 233 -1.45 11.93 -2.07
N LEU A 234 -0.83 13.12 -2.04
CA LEU A 234 -0.43 13.84 -3.25
C LEU A 234 0.60 13.05 -4.06
N LEU A 235 1.65 12.56 -3.39
CA LEU A 235 2.69 11.74 -4.02
C LEU A 235 2.08 10.53 -4.76
N LEU A 236 1.26 9.73 -4.05
CA LEU A 236 0.65 8.53 -4.61
C LEU A 236 -0.33 8.84 -5.75
N ALA A 237 -1.09 9.93 -5.65
CA ALA A 237 -2.05 10.32 -6.67
C ALA A 237 -1.36 10.80 -7.96
N THR A 238 -0.17 11.38 -7.88
CA THR A 238 0.58 11.84 -9.05
C THR A 238 1.50 10.79 -9.66
N GLU A 239 1.93 9.77 -8.91
CA GLU A 239 2.99 8.86 -9.35
C GLU A 239 2.60 8.07 -10.62
N GLN A 240 1.33 7.66 -10.78
CA GLN A 240 0.89 6.99 -12.01
C GLN A 240 1.15 7.83 -13.27
N LYS A 241 0.86 9.13 -13.19
CA LYS A 241 1.05 10.05 -14.31
C LYS A 241 2.52 10.34 -14.55
N THR A 242 3.32 10.43 -13.49
CA THR A 242 4.78 10.55 -13.62
C THR A 242 5.38 9.31 -14.28
N PHE A 243 4.95 8.11 -13.89
CA PHE A 243 5.37 6.86 -14.51
C PHE A 243 4.96 6.78 -16.00
N GLU A 244 3.73 7.18 -16.33
CA GLU A 244 3.28 7.29 -17.72
C GLU A 244 4.15 8.27 -18.52
N ASN A 245 4.48 9.43 -17.94
CA ASN A 245 5.38 10.39 -18.58
C ASN A 245 6.79 9.83 -18.80
N ASP A 246 7.32 9.03 -17.86
CA ASP A 246 8.62 8.36 -18.01
C ASP A 246 8.60 7.40 -19.20
N LEU A 247 7.52 6.61 -19.35
CA LEU A 247 7.33 5.73 -20.51
C LEU A 247 7.18 6.53 -21.81
N ALA A 248 6.44 7.64 -21.77
CA ALA A 248 6.15 8.46 -22.94
C ALA A 248 7.41 9.08 -23.57
N GLN A 249 8.47 9.30 -22.77
CA GLN A 249 9.76 9.78 -23.28
C GLN A 249 10.43 8.82 -24.27
N LYS A 250 10.11 7.52 -24.21
CA LYS A 250 10.76 6.48 -25.03
C LYS A 250 9.80 5.79 -26.00
N LEU A 251 8.56 5.56 -25.58
CA LEU A 251 7.56 4.82 -26.36
C LEU A 251 6.52 5.73 -27.04
N GLY A 252 6.50 7.02 -26.69
CA GLY A 252 5.46 7.96 -27.11
C GLY A 252 4.23 7.95 -26.20
N PRO A 253 3.40 9.00 -26.24
CA PRO A 253 2.31 9.21 -25.28
C PRO A 253 1.20 8.14 -25.37
N GLU A 254 0.80 7.75 -26.58
CA GLU A 254 -0.28 6.77 -26.77
C GLU A 254 0.09 5.39 -26.22
N GLU A 255 1.31 4.93 -26.52
CA GLU A 255 1.80 3.64 -26.05
C GLU A 255 2.05 3.64 -24.54
N ALA A 256 2.62 4.73 -24.01
CA ALA A 256 2.78 4.91 -22.58
C ALA A 256 1.45 4.86 -21.83
N HIS A 257 0.43 5.55 -22.33
CA HIS A 257 -0.91 5.56 -21.75
C HIS A 257 -1.54 4.17 -21.73
N ARG A 258 -1.47 3.46 -22.87
CA ARG A 258 -1.96 2.08 -23.01
C ARG A 258 -1.28 1.15 -21.99
N LEU A 259 0.05 1.21 -21.91
CA LEU A 259 0.83 0.37 -21.01
C LEU A 259 0.58 0.69 -19.54
N ALA A 260 0.65 1.97 -19.15
CA ALA A 260 0.43 2.42 -17.78
C ALA A 260 -0.93 1.96 -17.23
N ASN A 261 -1.93 1.86 -18.11
CA ASN A 261 -3.27 1.38 -17.77
C ASN A 261 -3.51 -0.13 -17.93
N ALA A 262 -2.61 -0.85 -18.60
CA ALA A 262 -2.75 -2.28 -18.88
C ALA A 262 -2.83 -3.14 -17.59
N PRO A 263 -3.68 -4.19 -17.57
CA PRO A 263 -3.80 -5.09 -16.44
C PRO A 263 -2.60 -6.05 -16.26
N GLU A 264 -1.77 -6.24 -17.28
CA GLU A 264 -0.58 -7.09 -17.26
C GLU A 264 0.60 -6.45 -16.51
N LEU A 265 0.62 -5.11 -16.41
CA LEU A 265 1.64 -4.40 -15.64
C LEU A 265 1.39 -4.55 -14.14
N CYS A 266 2.48 -4.60 -13.36
CA CYS A 266 2.39 -4.61 -11.91
C CYS A 266 1.99 -3.23 -11.41
N ALA A 267 0.72 -3.10 -11.01
CA ALA A 267 0.20 -1.92 -10.36
C ALA A 267 -0.47 -2.30 -9.04
N GLU A 268 -0.12 -1.58 -7.99
CA GLU A 268 -0.79 -1.65 -6.71
C GLU A 268 -1.95 -0.65 -6.68
N ARG A 269 -3.09 -1.09 -6.12
CA ARG A 269 -4.27 -0.26 -5.94
C ARG A 269 -4.51 -0.08 -4.47
N ARG A 270 -4.56 1.18 -4.04
CA ARG A 270 -4.81 1.50 -2.64
C ARG A 270 -5.96 2.50 -2.54
N MET A 271 -6.64 2.44 -1.41
CA MET A 271 -7.66 3.39 -1.03
C MET A 271 -7.21 4.04 0.26
N LEU A 272 -6.71 5.27 0.18
CA LEU A 272 -6.47 6.07 1.37
C LEU A 272 -7.82 6.57 1.87
N ARG A 273 -8.08 6.47 3.17
CA ARG A 273 -9.31 6.96 3.79
C ARG A 273 -9.07 7.26 5.26
N ALA A 274 -9.85 8.18 5.80
CA ALA A 274 -9.80 8.53 7.21
C ALA A 274 -10.51 7.51 8.13
N GLY A 275 -11.68 7.04 7.71
CA GLY A 275 -12.48 6.08 8.48
C GLY A 275 -11.93 4.66 8.43
N GLU A 276 -12.28 3.83 9.42
CA GLU A 276 -12.17 2.38 9.26
C GLU A 276 -13.04 1.93 8.09
N ILE A 277 -12.70 0.80 7.46
CA ILE A 277 -13.68 0.14 6.61
C ILE A 277 -14.86 -0.14 7.51
N ASP A 278 -15.95 0.60 7.36
CA ASP A 278 -17.22 0.03 7.77
C ASP A 278 -17.46 -1.17 6.83
N PRO A 279 -17.38 -2.42 7.34
CA PRO A 279 -17.58 -3.60 6.50
C PRO A 279 -18.95 -3.58 5.82
N SER A 280 -19.91 -2.84 6.37
CA SER A 280 -21.25 -2.67 5.82
C SER A 280 -21.26 -1.94 4.46
N MET A 281 -20.28 -1.06 4.19
CA MET A 281 -20.20 -0.31 2.93
C MET A 281 -19.86 -1.18 1.72
N PHE A 282 -19.28 -2.37 1.92
CA PHE A 282 -18.96 -3.27 0.82
C PHE A 282 -20.13 -4.18 0.41
N GLY A 283 -21.34 -3.93 0.91
CA GLY A 283 -22.56 -4.57 0.41
C GLY A 283 -22.56 -6.10 0.55
N GLY A 284 -21.65 -6.63 1.37
CA GLY A 284 -21.72 -8.00 1.82
C GLY A 284 -22.94 -8.10 2.72
N ARG A 285 -24.08 -8.49 2.16
CA ARG A 285 -25.14 -9.12 2.95
C ARG A 285 -24.43 -10.18 3.79
N GLN A 286 -24.19 -9.89 5.08
CA GLN A 286 -24.02 -10.95 6.06
C GLN A 286 -25.29 -11.78 5.87
N ARG A 287 -25.16 -12.93 5.19
CA ARG A 287 -26.19 -13.95 5.23
C ARG A 287 -26.24 -14.34 6.70
N GLY A 288 -27.12 -13.67 7.44
CA GLY A 288 -27.45 -14.04 8.80
C GLY A 288 -27.85 -15.49 8.74
N GLY A 289 -26.97 -16.36 9.27
CA GLY A 289 -27.34 -17.71 9.61
C GLY A 289 -28.37 -17.60 10.73
N GLY A 290 -29.65 -17.51 10.34
CA GLY A 290 -30.75 -17.77 11.26
C GLY A 290 -30.56 -19.18 11.81
N ARG A 291 -30.52 -19.28 13.14
CA ARG A 291 -30.69 -20.54 13.84
C ARG A 291 -32.15 -20.95 13.79
#